data_AF-A0AAU6L2G2-F1
#
_entry.id   AF-A0AAU6L2G2-F1
#
_cell.length_a   1.000
_cell.length_b   1.000
_cell.length_c   1.000
_cell.angle_alpha   90.00
_cell.angle_beta   90.00
_cell.angle_gamma   90.00
#
_symmetry.space_group_name_H-M   'P 1'
#
loop_
_entity.id
_entity.type
_entity.pdbx_description
1 polymer ?
#
loop_
_entity_poly.entity_id
_entity_poly.type
_entity_poly.pdbx_seq_one_letter_code
_entity_poly.pdbx_strand_id
1 'polypeptide(L)'
;MPITSRPDPTPPLRQAVDSLTGYAAHYSSVRLRLEKSQMDPRSGYGLITVTGAAFEGRVRDLAEAFKRLLPHVPVLLESARAGIEAMPPARHHPGWRLLLDDLAHSANQASRPVNITDGLGDRLWPYLQTWGERATLLRGLALQPQQPHTELFLSAQEEGPWTAYARSARLRGLLQPMESRYDAAGRQITVATALHPEDPDEEIVLVLAGDIDSPGMRVIGHYDSHDDAIAHLPPAVPPGVLYPAGPPAVRDTQAPSLADLTRDVAGARHSGDVAGAISYIAGHPIEGGHLGELTAFLDTCSAWASAMDTRAGHDLAARLRVLATQTRQLGHELRLVGDDMDAAVAVLPPYRTPAPRHLQAPAIPALTTTPLPATPLANALPAHRR
;
A
#
# COMPACT_ATOMS: atom_id res chain seq x y z
N MET A 1 -17.77 25.46 -23.24
CA MET A 1 -18.14 24.37 -24.18
C MET A 1 -19.05 23.39 -23.44
N PRO A 2 -20.01 22.71 -24.09
CA PRO A 2 -20.89 21.77 -23.40
C PRO A 2 -20.06 20.56 -22.97
N ILE A 3 -20.08 20.27 -21.66
CA ILE A 3 -19.48 19.10 -21.03
C ILE A 3 -20.20 17.87 -21.60
N THR A 4 -19.56 17.16 -22.52
CA THR A 4 -20.05 15.86 -22.98
C THR A 4 -19.85 14.87 -21.83
N SER A 5 -20.94 14.56 -21.14
CA SER A 5 -20.96 13.64 -20.02
C SER A 5 -20.28 12.31 -20.38
N ARG A 6 -19.35 11.90 -19.50
CA ARG A 6 -18.66 10.61 -19.48
C ARG A 6 -19.59 9.45 -19.88
N PRO A 7 -19.11 8.42 -20.59
CA PRO A 7 -19.83 7.16 -20.65
C PRO A 7 -19.87 6.58 -19.24
N ASP A 8 -21.02 6.79 -18.61
CA ASP A 8 -21.31 6.29 -17.29
C ASP A 8 -21.06 4.77 -17.25
N PRO A 9 -20.53 4.22 -16.14
CA PRO A 9 -20.41 2.79 -16.02
C PRO A 9 -21.75 2.15 -16.34
N THR A 10 -21.71 1.09 -17.15
CA THR A 10 -22.95 0.35 -17.44
C THR A 10 -23.65 0.07 -16.10
N PRO A 11 -24.97 0.30 -16.00
CA PRO A 11 -25.71 0.07 -14.76
C PRO A 11 -25.34 -1.24 -14.02
N PRO A 12 -25.11 -2.38 -14.71
CA PRO A 12 -24.64 -3.60 -14.04
C PRO A 12 -23.23 -3.50 -13.43
N LEU A 13 -22.27 -2.82 -14.09
CA LEU A 13 -20.93 -2.68 -13.54
C LEU A 13 -20.89 -1.69 -12.36
N ARG A 14 -21.69 -0.62 -12.40
CA ARG A 14 -21.81 0.30 -11.26
C ARG A 14 -22.30 -0.44 -10.01
N GLN A 15 -23.41 -1.16 -10.15
CA GLN A 15 -23.96 -1.97 -9.06
C GLN A 15 -22.97 -3.02 -8.55
N ALA A 16 -22.21 -3.63 -9.47
CA ALA A 16 -21.18 -4.61 -9.11
C ALA A 16 -20.02 -3.99 -8.32
N VAL A 17 -19.55 -2.80 -8.71
CA VAL A 17 -18.49 -2.06 -8.01
C VAL A 17 -18.96 -1.58 -6.63
N ASP A 18 -20.21 -1.14 -6.51
CA ASP A 18 -20.79 -0.72 -5.24
C ASP A 18 -20.90 -1.92 -4.27
N SER A 19 -21.34 -3.08 -4.78
CA SER A 19 -21.39 -4.33 -4.01
C SER A 19 -20.00 -4.78 -3.55
N LEU A 20 -18.99 -4.67 -4.43
CA LEU A 20 -17.59 -4.98 -4.10
C LEU A 20 -17.03 -4.04 -3.03
N THR A 21 -17.37 -2.75 -3.11
CA THR A 21 -16.96 -1.74 -2.12
C THR A 21 -17.62 -2.00 -0.77
N GLY A 22 -18.91 -2.33 -0.76
CA GLY A 22 -19.63 -2.72 0.45
C GLY A 22 -19.06 -3.98 1.10
N TYR A 23 -18.70 -4.99 0.29
CA TYR A 23 -18.02 -6.19 0.78
C TYR A 23 -16.65 -5.87 1.39
N ALA A 24 -15.83 -5.05 0.73
CA ALA A 24 -14.51 -4.66 1.23
C ALA A 24 -14.59 -3.90 2.56
N ALA A 25 -15.54 -2.97 2.69
CA ALA A 25 -15.78 -2.26 3.95
C ALA A 25 -16.23 -3.22 5.07
N HIS A 26 -17.09 -4.19 4.74
CA HIS A 26 -17.54 -5.19 5.71
C HIS A 26 -16.40 -6.13 6.13
N TYR A 27 -15.57 -6.58 5.19
CA TYR A 27 -14.36 -7.35 5.46
C TYR A 27 -13.42 -6.59 6.40
N SER A 28 -13.12 -5.33 6.12
CA SER A 28 -12.26 -4.50 6.98
C SER A 28 -12.83 -4.36 8.40
N SER A 29 -14.15 -4.21 8.54
CA SER A 29 -14.82 -4.18 9.84
C SER A 29 -14.76 -5.53 10.57
N VAL A 30 -14.96 -6.64 9.86
CA VAL A 30 -14.83 -8.00 10.45
C VAL A 30 -13.40 -8.25 10.90
N ARG A 31 -12.42 -7.89 10.07
CA ARG A 31 -10.98 -7.99 10.37
C ARG A 31 -10.62 -7.18 11.61
N LEU A 32 -11.00 -5.90 11.66
CA LEU A 32 -10.73 -5.02 12.80
C LEU A 32 -11.42 -5.48 14.07
N ARG A 33 -12.64 -6.02 13.97
CA ARG A 33 -13.31 -6.60 15.12
C ARG A 33 -12.65 -7.91 15.55
N LEU A 34 -12.11 -8.72 14.63
CA LEU A 34 -11.43 -9.99 14.96
C LEU A 34 -10.15 -9.70 15.75
N GLU A 35 -9.40 -8.70 15.30
CA GLU A 35 -8.25 -8.12 16.00
C GLU A 35 -8.67 -7.67 17.41
N LYS A 36 -9.76 -6.90 17.55
CA LYS A 36 -10.25 -6.45 18.87
C LYS A 36 -10.77 -7.57 19.79
N SER A 37 -11.39 -8.63 19.27
CA SER A 37 -11.89 -9.74 20.10
C SER A 37 -10.80 -10.66 20.65
N GLN A 38 -9.57 -10.53 20.16
CA GLN A 38 -8.40 -11.17 20.77
C GLN A 38 -7.93 -10.41 22.04
N MET A 39 -8.38 -9.16 22.25
CA MET A 39 -8.06 -8.30 23.41
C MET A 39 -9.15 -8.29 24.50
N ASP A 40 -9.46 -9.41 25.18
CA ASP A 40 -10.19 -9.32 26.46
C ASP A 40 -9.19 -9.25 27.64
N PRO A 41 -8.93 -8.06 28.22
CA PRO A 41 -8.00 -7.90 29.33
C PRO A 41 -8.47 -8.55 30.64
N ARG A 42 -9.69 -9.10 30.72
CA ARG A 42 -10.19 -9.79 31.92
C ARG A 42 -9.67 -11.22 32.09
N SER A 43 -9.07 -11.81 31.06
CA SER A 43 -8.47 -13.15 31.15
C SER A 43 -7.00 -13.05 31.60
N GLY A 44 -6.79 -12.72 32.87
CA GLY A 44 -5.46 -12.55 33.48
C GLY A 44 -4.58 -13.79 33.57
N TYR A 45 -4.92 -14.90 32.90
CA TYR A 45 -4.10 -16.11 32.83
C TYR A 45 -4.24 -16.80 31.47
N GLY A 46 -3.32 -16.50 30.55
CA GLY A 46 -2.59 -17.51 29.76
C GLY A 46 -3.33 -18.52 28.88
N LEU A 47 -4.60 -18.34 28.50
CA LEU A 47 -5.20 -19.07 27.38
C LEU A 47 -6.11 -18.15 26.57
N ILE A 48 -5.54 -17.55 25.52
CA ILE A 48 -6.29 -16.85 24.48
C ILE A 48 -6.86 -17.91 23.55
N THR A 49 -8.11 -18.29 23.75
CA THR A 49 -8.94 -18.81 22.66
C THR A 49 -9.96 -17.73 22.34
N VAL A 50 -9.87 -17.14 21.14
CA VAL A 50 -11.13 -16.70 20.51
C VAL A 50 -12.00 -17.95 20.58
N THR A 51 -13.12 -17.91 21.31
CA THR A 51 -14.03 -19.05 21.32
C THR A 51 -14.31 -19.38 19.86
N GLY A 52 -14.08 -20.62 19.43
CA GLY A 52 -14.22 -21.00 18.01
C GLY A 52 -15.55 -20.49 17.43
N ALA A 53 -16.61 -20.48 18.25
CA ALA A 53 -17.91 -19.90 17.95
C ALA A 53 -17.91 -18.41 17.52
N ALA A 54 -17.08 -17.54 18.13
CA ALA A 54 -17.01 -16.11 17.77
C ALA A 54 -16.31 -15.88 16.44
N PHE A 55 -15.22 -16.62 16.16
CA PHE A 55 -14.56 -16.61 14.86
C PHE A 55 -15.48 -17.18 13.78
N GLU A 56 -16.09 -18.33 14.03
CA GLU A 56 -17.07 -18.98 13.15
C GLU A 56 -18.28 -18.08 12.85
N GLY A 57 -18.81 -17.38 13.86
CA GLY A 57 -19.89 -16.41 13.68
C GLY A 57 -19.49 -15.28 12.73
N ARG A 58 -18.26 -14.77 12.82
CA ARG A 58 -17.77 -13.69 11.96
C ARG A 58 -17.44 -14.16 10.56
N VAL A 59 -16.92 -15.37 10.40
CA VAL A 59 -16.73 -15.97 9.08
C VAL A 59 -18.08 -16.21 8.42
N ARG A 60 -19.11 -16.61 9.17
CA ARG A 60 -20.49 -16.71 8.68
C ARG A 60 -21.05 -15.36 8.24
N ASP A 61 -20.89 -14.32 9.06
CA ASP A 61 -21.34 -12.96 8.71
C ASP A 61 -20.67 -12.47 7.41
N LEU A 62 -19.36 -12.70 7.28
CA LEU A 62 -18.61 -12.35 6.07
C LEU A 62 -19.03 -13.19 4.86
N ALA A 63 -19.34 -14.48 5.06
CA ALA A 63 -19.87 -15.35 4.02
C ALA A 63 -21.24 -14.86 3.52
N GLU A 64 -22.12 -14.41 4.42
CA GLU A 64 -23.41 -13.79 4.03
C GLU A 64 -23.20 -12.48 3.25
N ALA A 65 -22.21 -11.67 3.64
CA ALA A 65 -21.82 -10.51 2.85
C ALA A 65 -21.30 -10.90 1.46
N PHE A 66 -20.53 -11.98 1.37
CA PHE A 66 -20.03 -12.50 0.10
C PHE A 66 -21.14 -13.06 -0.80
N LYS A 67 -22.18 -13.69 -0.24
CA LYS A 67 -23.36 -14.13 -0.99
C LYS A 67 -24.06 -12.98 -1.72
N ARG A 68 -24.07 -11.78 -1.12
CA ARG A 68 -24.60 -10.56 -1.79
C ARG A 68 -23.69 -10.07 -2.92
N LEU A 69 -22.39 -10.34 -2.85
CA LEU A 69 -21.43 -10.02 -3.92
C LEU A 69 -21.48 -11.05 -5.06
N LEU A 70 -21.82 -12.31 -4.76
CA LEU A 70 -21.75 -13.44 -5.70
C LEU A 70 -22.39 -13.19 -7.07
N PRO A 71 -23.60 -12.59 -7.18
CA PRO A 71 -24.23 -12.33 -8.48
C PRO A 71 -23.44 -11.36 -9.36
N HIS A 72 -22.57 -10.55 -8.76
CA HIS A 72 -21.79 -9.52 -9.43
C HIS A 72 -20.37 -9.98 -9.80
N VAL A 73 -19.91 -11.12 -9.26
CA VAL A 73 -18.57 -11.67 -9.50
C VAL A 73 -18.25 -11.84 -11.00
N PRO A 74 -19.12 -12.41 -11.84
CA PRO A 74 -18.82 -12.56 -13.27
C PRO A 74 -18.57 -11.22 -13.95
N VAL A 75 -19.44 -10.24 -13.72
CA VAL A 75 -19.34 -8.88 -14.32
C VAL A 75 -18.05 -8.19 -13.89
N LEU A 76 -17.64 -8.31 -12.62
CA LEU A 76 -16.39 -7.74 -12.11
C LEU A 76 -15.16 -8.38 -12.76
N LEU A 77 -15.13 -9.72 -12.84
CA LEU A 77 -14.00 -10.44 -13.42
C LEU A 77 -13.88 -10.23 -14.92
N GLU A 78 -14.99 -10.22 -15.66
CA GLU A 78 -15.01 -9.93 -17.10
C GLU A 78 -14.56 -8.50 -17.38
N SER A 79 -15.08 -7.53 -16.63
CA SER A 79 -14.69 -6.13 -16.79
C SER A 79 -13.22 -5.91 -16.43
N ALA A 80 -12.72 -6.60 -15.39
CA ALA A 80 -11.30 -6.53 -15.03
C ALA A 80 -10.39 -7.17 -16.10
N ARG A 81 -10.81 -8.29 -16.72
CA ARG A 81 -10.10 -8.88 -17.86
C ARG A 81 -10.07 -7.94 -19.05
N ALA A 82 -11.21 -7.36 -19.40
CA ALA A 82 -11.29 -6.33 -20.44
C ALA A 82 -10.37 -5.14 -20.11
N GLY A 83 -10.26 -4.79 -18.82
CA GLY A 83 -9.35 -3.74 -18.36
C GLY A 83 -7.89 -4.06 -18.65
N ILE A 84 -7.46 -5.30 -18.39
CA ILE A 84 -6.11 -5.77 -18.74
C ILE A 84 -5.86 -5.72 -20.25
N GLU A 85 -6.84 -6.09 -21.07
CA GLU A 85 -6.69 -6.04 -22.53
C GLU A 85 -6.70 -4.61 -23.09
N ALA A 86 -7.38 -3.67 -22.41
CA ALA A 86 -7.41 -2.27 -22.81
C ALA A 86 -6.10 -1.52 -22.49
N MET A 87 -5.30 -2.03 -21.55
CA MET A 87 -4.01 -1.43 -21.21
C MET A 87 -2.92 -1.77 -22.24
N PRO A 88 -1.92 -0.87 -22.46
CA PRO A 88 -0.75 -1.17 -23.26
C PRO A 88 -0.08 -2.50 -22.82
N PRO A 89 0.40 -3.34 -23.75
CA PRO A 89 0.99 -4.62 -23.40
C PRO A 89 2.15 -4.45 -22.41
N ALA A 90 2.03 -5.07 -21.24
CA ALA A 90 3.07 -5.02 -20.23
C ALA A 90 3.47 -6.41 -19.73
N ARG A 91 4.73 -6.52 -19.29
CA ARG A 91 5.34 -7.76 -18.76
C ARG A 91 4.54 -8.41 -17.62
N HIS A 92 3.69 -7.63 -16.95
CA HIS A 92 2.92 -8.04 -15.79
C HIS A 92 1.48 -8.51 -16.11
N HIS A 93 0.98 -8.34 -17.34
CA HIS A 93 -0.36 -8.77 -17.73
C HIS A 93 -0.62 -10.27 -17.46
N PRO A 94 0.31 -11.20 -17.75
CA PRO A 94 0.11 -12.62 -17.40
C PRO A 94 -0.10 -12.84 -15.91
N GLY A 95 0.63 -12.13 -15.05
CA GLY A 95 0.47 -12.19 -13.59
C GLY A 95 -0.88 -11.66 -13.12
N TRP A 96 -1.37 -10.57 -13.73
CA TRP A 96 -2.71 -10.05 -13.43
C TRP A 96 -3.83 -10.97 -13.89
N ARG A 97 -3.71 -11.60 -15.07
CA ARG A 97 -4.70 -12.60 -15.53
C ARG A 97 -4.74 -13.79 -14.56
N LEU A 98 -3.57 -14.29 -14.13
CA LEU A 98 -3.48 -15.37 -13.15
C LEU A 98 -4.10 -15.00 -11.80
N LEU A 99 -3.98 -13.74 -11.37
CA LEU A 99 -4.65 -13.25 -10.16
C LEU A 99 -6.18 -13.19 -10.32
N LEU A 100 -6.69 -12.83 -11.50
CA LEU A 100 -8.14 -12.88 -11.77
C LEU A 100 -8.66 -14.32 -11.82
N ASP A 101 -7.84 -15.26 -12.32
CA ASP A 101 -8.15 -16.70 -12.27
C ASP A 101 -8.16 -17.22 -10.81
N ASP A 102 -7.25 -16.74 -9.97
CA ASP A 102 -7.21 -17.04 -8.53
C ASP A 102 -8.44 -16.52 -7.78
N LEU A 103 -8.90 -15.30 -8.12
CA LEU A 103 -10.15 -14.74 -7.59
C LEU A 103 -11.38 -15.53 -8.05
N ALA A 104 -11.43 -15.93 -9.31
CA ALA A 104 -12.48 -16.80 -9.83
C ALA A 104 -12.51 -18.14 -9.10
N HIS A 105 -11.35 -18.75 -8.89
CA HIS A 105 -11.21 -19.97 -8.09
C HIS A 105 -11.73 -19.75 -6.66
N SER A 106 -11.30 -18.67 -6.02
CA SER A 106 -11.70 -18.32 -4.66
C SER A 106 -13.21 -18.12 -4.53
N ALA A 107 -13.86 -17.46 -5.51
CA ALA A 107 -15.31 -17.31 -5.51
C ALA A 107 -16.04 -18.65 -5.64
N ASN A 108 -15.53 -19.54 -6.50
CA ASN A 108 -16.08 -20.89 -6.67
C ASN A 108 -15.94 -21.74 -5.41
N GLN A 109 -14.87 -21.59 -4.63
CA GLN A 109 -14.75 -22.29 -3.35
C GLN A 109 -15.65 -21.67 -2.28
N ALA A 110 -15.76 -20.35 -2.23
CA ALA A 110 -16.59 -19.65 -1.27
C ALA A 110 -18.10 -19.80 -1.51
N SER A 111 -18.52 -20.14 -2.74
CA SER A 111 -19.93 -20.34 -3.12
C SER A 111 -20.45 -21.77 -2.92
N ARG A 112 -19.56 -22.74 -2.67
CA ARG A 112 -19.96 -24.14 -2.49
C ARG A 112 -20.86 -24.28 -1.26
N PRO A 113 -22.00 -24.97 -1.36
CA PRO A 113 -22.83 -25.29 -0.20
C PRO A 113 -22.04 -26.23 0.71
N VAL A 114 -21.69 -25.78 1.91
CA VAL A 114 -20.99 -26.59 2.90
C VAL A 114 -21.96 -26.90 4.04
N ASN A 115 -22.08 -28.17 4.42
CA ASN A 115 -22.84 -28.58 5.60
C ASN A 115 -22.16 -28.03 6.86
N ILE A 116 -22.84 -27.11 7.53
CA ILE A 116 -22.28 -26.28 8.61
C ILE A 116 -22.20 -27.11 9.89
N THR A 117 -21.02 -27.67 10.16
CA THR A 117 -20.62 -28.22 11.47
C THR A 117 -19.21 -27.72 11.79
N ASP A 118 -18.84 -27.71 13.08
CA ASP A 118 -17.71 -26.98 13.67
C ASP A 118 -16.35 -27.14 12.93
N GLY A 119 -15.65 -26.01 12.68
CA GLY A 119 -14.31 -25.96 12.05
C GLY A 119 -14.28 -25.45 10.59
N LEU A 120 -15.33 -24.77 10.15
CA LEU A 120 -15.55 -24.30 8.77
C LEU A 120 -14.93 -22.93 8.52
N GLY A 121 -14.87 -22.10 9.57
CA GLY A 121 -14.29 -20.78 9.55
C GLY A 121 -12.86 -20.80 9.00
N ASP A 122 -12.05 -21.75 9.46
CA ASP A 122 -10.64 -21.89 9.07
C ASP A 122 -10.48 -22.25 7.59
N ARG A 123 -11.44 -22.98 7.02
CA ARG A 123 -11.41 -23.41 5.60
C ARG A 123 -11.92 -22.33 4.65
N LEU A 124 -12.95 -21.59 5.06
CA LEU A 124 -13.60 -20.59 4.21
C LEU A 124 -12.87 -19.23 4.28
N TRP A 125 -12.27 -18.91 5.42
CA TRP A 125 -11.59 -17.66 5.68
C TRP A 125 -10.55 -17.28 4.61
N PRO A 126 -9.63 -18.16 4.16
CA PRO A 126 -8.64 -17.80 3.15
C PRO A 126 -9.26 -17.32 1.82
N TYR A 127 -10.42 -17.86 1.45
CA TYR A 127 -11.11 -17.48 0.21
C TYR A 127 -11.85 -16.14 0.36
N LEU A 128 -12.51 -15.92 1.48
CA LEU A 128 -13.18 -14.64 1.78
C LEU A 128 -12.15 -13.50 1.95
N GLN A 129 -11.03 -13.80 2.62
CA GLN A 129 -9.91 -12.90 2.81
C GLN A 129 -9.29 -12.47 1.47
N THR A 130 -9.07 -13.41 0.53
CA THR A 130 -8.55 -13.07 -0.80
C THR A 130 -9.44 -12.07 -1.53
N TRP A 131 -10.77 -12.20 -1.47
CA TRP A 131 -11.67 -11.21 -2.06
C TRP A 131 -11.61 -9.85 -1.34
N GLY A 132 -11.55 -9.84 -0.01
CA GLY A 132 -11.52 -8.61 0.78
C GLY A 132 -10.26 -7.78 0.51
N GLU A 133 -9.10 -8.43 0.50
CA GLU A 133 -7.81 -7.77 0.30
C GLU A 133 -7.56 -7.33 -1.15
N ARG A 134 -8.16 -8.03 -2.12
CA ARG A 134 -7.99 -7.73 -3.55
C ARG A 134 -9.12 -6.88 -4.12
N ALA A 135 -10.12 -6.49 -3.32
CA ALA A 135 -11.28 -5.73 -3.78
C ALA A 135 -10.91 -4.40 -4.46
N THR A 136 -9.97 -3.63 -3.89
CA THR A 136 -9.55 -2.36 -4.52
C THR A 136 -8.83 -2.58 -5.85
N LEU A 137 -7.98 -3.62 -5.94
CA LEU A 137 -7.29 -3.97 -7.17
C LEU A 137 -8.31 -4.35 -8.25
N LEU A 138 -9.27 -5.22 -7.90
CA LEU A 138 -10.32 -5.67 -8.81
C LEU A 138 -11.20 -4.50 -9.28
N ARG A 139 -11.58 -3.58 -8.38
CA ARG A 139 -12.30 -2.35 -8.71
C ARG A 139 -11.51 -1.50 -9.72
N GLY A 140 -10.22 -1.28 -9.46
CA GLY A 140 -9.35 -0.51 -10.33
C GLY A 140 -9.29 -1.08 -11.74
N LEU A 141 -9.08 -2.40 -11.88
CA LEU A 141 -9.06 -3.09 -13.17
C LEU A 141 -10.42 -3.07 -13.87
N ALA A 142 -11.52 -3.31 -13.15
CA ALA A 142 -12.85 -3.38 -13.73
C ALA A 142 -13.34 -2.06 -14.33
N LEU A 143 -12.83 -0.93 -13.84
CA LEU A 143 -13.17 0.40 -14.33
C LEU A 143 -12.26 0.87 -15.49
N GLN A 144 -11.15 0.17 -15.79
CA GLN A 144 -10.23 0.54 -16.87
C GLN A 144 -10.89 0.60 -18.27
N PRO A 145 -11.79 -0.32 -18.68
CA PRO A 145 -12.36 -0.31 -20.04
C PRO A 145 -13.23 0.90 -20.39
N GLN A 146 -13.63 1.70 -19.41
CA GLN A 146 -14.65 2.74 -19.60
C GLN A 146 -14.12 4.09 -20.09
N GLN A 147 -12.90 4.15 -20.62
CA GLN A 147 -12.33 5.41 -21.09
C GLN A 147 -12.12 5.49 -22.61
N PRO A 148 -12.70 6.52 -23.25
CA PRO A 148 -12.09 7.19 -24.38
C PRO A 148 -10.87 8.01 -23.89
N HIS A 149 -9.70 7.79 -24.48
CA HIS A 149 -8.40 8.37 -24.06
C HIS A 149 -8.17 9.85 -24.45
N THR A 150 -9.21 10.63 -24.79
CA THR A 150 -9.01 11.83 -25.63
C THR A 150 -9.23 13.17 -24.92
N GLU A 151 -9.94 13.24 -23.80
CA GLU A 151 -10.41 14.53 -23.23
C GLU A 151 -9.62 15.04 -22.01
N LEU A 152 -8.61 14.29 -21.55
CA LEU A 152 -7.83 14.60 -20.34
C LEU A 152 -6.61 15.50 -20.58
N PHE A 153 -6.41 15.99 -21.81
CA PHE A 153 -5.24 16.78 -22.16
C PHE A 153 -5.67 18.22 -22.45
N LEU A 154 -5.16 19.15 -21.66
CA LEU A 154 -5.12 20.57 -22.02
C LEU A 154 -4.63 20.72 -23.46
N SER A 155 -5.13 21.73 -24.16
CA SER A 155 -4.56 22.08 -25.46
C SER A 155 -3.08 22.43 -25.29
N ALA A 156 -2.26 22.22 -26.32
CA ALA A 156 -0.83 22.58 -26.25
C ALA A 156 -0.61 24.07 -25.92
N GLN A 157 -1.62 24.92 -26.18
CA GLN A 157 -1.62 26.34 -25.87
C GLN A 157 -1.85 26.62 -24.37
N GLU A 158 -2.59 25.75 -23.66
CA GLU A 158 -2.89 25.86 -22.23
C GLU A 158 -1.88 25.07 -21.37
N GLU A 159 -1.38 23.93 -21.84
CA GLU A 159 -0.44 23.07 -21.11
C GLU A 159 0.85 23.81 -20.72
N GLY A 160 1.42 24.61 -21.62
CA GLY A 160 2.69 25.30 -21.40
C GLY A 160 2.65 26.31 -20.23
N PRO A 161 1.75 27.30 -20.27
CA PRO A 161 1.59 28.28 -19.18
C PRO A 161 1.30 27.63 -17.83
N TRP A 162 0.36 26.67 -17.78
CA TRP A 162 0.02 25.97 -16.54
C TRP A 162 1.18 25.13 -16.00
N THR A 163 1.94 24.47 -16.87
CA THR A 163 3.14 23.72 -16.47
C THR A 163 4.22 24.65 -15.91
N ALA A 164 4.45 25.82 -16.52
CA ALA A 164 5.38 26.81 -16.00
C ALA A 164 4.93 27.36 -14.63
N TYR A 165 3.63 27.62 -14.48
CA TYR A 165 3.02 28.02 -13.23
C TYR A 165 3.23 26.96 -12.13
N ALA A 166 2.87 25.71 -12.39
CA ALA A 166 3.00 24.61 -11.43
C ALA A 166 4.45 24.40 -10.99
N ARG A 167 5.43 24.50 -11.91
CA ARG A 167 6.86 24.44 -11.56
C ARG A 167 7.29 25.58 -10.64
N SER A 168 6.86 26.80 -10.94
CA SER A 168 7.13 27.97 -10.10
C SER A 168 6.47 27.85 -8.72
N ALA A 169 5.24 27.35 -8.65
CA ALA A 169 4.55 27.07 -7.39
C ALA A 169 5.28 25.98 -6.58
N ARG A 170 5.71 24.88 -7.23
CA ARG A 170 6.47 23.79 -6.58
C ARG A 170 7.80 24.28 -6.00
N LEU A 171 8.58 25.04 -6.76
CA LEU A 171 9.85 25.61 -6.30
C LEU A 171 9.70 26.56 -5.10
N ARG A 172 8.53 27.18 -4.96
CA ARG A 172 8.19 28.09 -3.84
C ARG A 172 7.50 27.39 -2.67
N GLY A 173 7.28 26.08 -2.75
CA GLY A 173 6.54 25.31 -1.73
C GLY A 173 5.03 25.63 -1.68
N LEU A 174 4.48 26.22 -2.75
CA LEU A 174 3.08 26.63 -2.87
C LEU A 174 2.21 25.64 -3.64
N LEU A 175 2.81 24.54 -4.12
CA LEU A 175 2.09 23.43 -4.75
C LEU A 175 2.04 22.27 -3.76
N GLN A 176 0.85 21.97 -3.26
CA GLN A 176 0.59 20.95 -2.25
C GLN A 176 0.00 19.69 -2.90
N PRO A 177 0.78 18.60 -3.02
CA PRO A 177 0.26 17.34 -3.55
C PRO A 177 -0.77 16.76 -2.58
N MET A 178 -1.88 16.26 -3.12
CA MET A 178 -2.95 15.62 -2.35
C MET A 178 -2.99 14.11 -2.57
N GLU A 179 -2.85 13.69 -3.83
CA GLU A 179 -2.92 12.29 -4.23
C GLU A 179 -2.00 12.04 -5.42
N SER A 180 -1.45 10.84 -5.54
CA SER A 180 -0.85 10.37 -6.79
C SER A 180 -1.32 8.97 -7.18
N ARG A 181 -1.19 8.64 -8.46
CA ARG A 181 -1.57 7.35 -9.07
C ARG A 181 -0.76 7.10 -10.34
N TYR A 182 -0.85 5.91 -10.93
CA TYR A 182 -0.31 5.64 -12.27
C TYR A 182 -1.43 5.50 -13.30
N ASP A 183 -1.20 6.01 -14.51
CA ASP A 183 -2.03 5.73 -15.67
C ASP A 183 -1.64 4.41 -16.35
N ALA A 184 -2.45 3.97 -17.33
CA ALA A 184 -2.23 2.74 -18.10
C ALA A 184 -0.89 2.71 -18.85
N ALA A 185 -0.29 3.87 -19.14
CA ALA A 185 1.02 3.99 -19.78
C ALA A 185 2.18 3.93 -18.76
N GLY A 186 1.89 3.77 -17.47
CA GLY A 186 2.89 3.76 -16.41
C GLY A 186 3.43 5.15 -16.06
N ARG A 187 2.73 6.23 -16.46
CA ARG A 187 3.07 7.60 -16.08
C ARG A 187 2.41 7.92 -14.75
N GLN A 188 3.16 8.55 -13.84
CA GLN A 188 2.62 9.06 -12.59
C GLN A 188 1.69 10.23 -12.88
N ILE A 189 0.53 10.26 -12.23
CA ILE A 189 -0.44 11.34 -12.25
C ILE A 189 -0.61 11.82 -10.81
N THR A 190 -0.40 13.11 -10.57
CA THR A 190 -0.47 13.72 -9.23
C THR A 190 -1.53 14.82 -9.23
N VAL A 191 -2.46 14.77 -8.28
CA VAL A 191 -3.41 15.84 -8.00
C VAL A 191 -2.79 16.73 -6.93
N ALA A 192 -2.70 18.03 -7.19
CA ALA A 192 -2.11 18.98 -6.27
C ALA A 192 -2.92 20.27 -6.24
N THR A 193 -2.99 20.89 -5.08
CA THR A 193 -3.60 22.22 -4.90
C THR A 193 -2.53 23.30 -4.99
N ALA A 194 -2.88 24.43 -5.60
CA ALA A 194 -2.08 25.64 -5.58
C ALA A 194 -3.02 26.85 -5.44
N LEU A 195 -2.47 28.02 -5.13
CA LEU A 195 -3.25 29.26 -5.24
C LEU A 195 -3.57 29.54 -6.72
N HIS A 196 -4.64 30.27 -7.03
CA HIS A 196 -4.95 30.62 -8.41
C HIS A 196 -3.96 31.70 -8.90
N PRO A 197 -3.40 31.56 -10.13
CA PRO A 197 -2.36 32.49 -10.62
C PRO A 197 -2.86 33.92 -10.81
N GLU A 198 -4.15 34.10 -11.04
CA GLU A 198 -4.79 35.41 -11.23
C GLU A 198 -5.61 35.86 -10.01
N ASP A 199 -5.90 34.95 -9.07
CA ASP A 199 -6.64 35.23 -7.83
C ASP A 199 -5.96 34.53 -6.64
N PRO A 200 -5.02 35.19 -5.95
CA PRO A 200 -4.21 34.54 -4.93
C PRO A 200 -5.00 34.14 -3.67
N ASP A 201 -6.27 34.53 -3.54
CA ASP A 201 -7.14 34.14 -2.42
C ASP A 201 -7.98 32.88 -2.74
N GLU A 202 -7.97 32.42 -4.00
CA GLU A 202 -8.65 31.19 -4.43
C GLU A 202 -7.67 30.03 -4.60
N GLU A 203 -8.11 28.81 -4.26
CA GLU A 203 -7.36 27.58 -4.52
C GLU A 203 -7.79 26.99 -5.87
N ILE A 204 -6.82 26.45 -6.60
CA ILE A 204 -7.05 25.69 -7.82
C ILE A 204 -6.44 24.30 -7.69
N VAL A 205 -7.14 23.29 -8.22
CA VAL A 205 -6.65 21.92 -8.26
C VAL A 205 -6.01 21.65 -9.62
N LEU A 206 -4.74 21.29 -9.62
CA LEU A 206 -3.96 20.94 -10.80
C LEU A 206 -3.76 19.43 -10.88
N VAL A 207 -3.90 18.89 -12.09
CA VAL A 207 -3.57 17.50 -12.40
C VAL A 207 -2.27 17.48 -13.21
N LEU A 208 -1.26 16.80 -12.67
CA LEU A 208 0.11 16.76 -13.17
C LEU A 208 0.43 15.37 -13.69
N ALA A 209 1.05 15.26 -14.86
CA ALA A 209 1.60 14.02 -15.40
C ALA A 209 3.14 14.03 -15.34
N GLY A 210 3.70 12.88 -14.98
CA GLY A 210 5.11 12.72 -14.69
C GLY A 210 5.42 12.89 -13.20
N ASP A 211 6.67 12.61 -12.85
CA ASP A 211 7.20 12.86 -11.51
C ASP A 211 7.16 14.37 -11.22
N ILE A 212 6.49 14.76 -10.13
CA ILE A 212 6.27 16.16 -9.74
C ILE A 212 7.57 16.93 -9.49
N ASP A 213 8.63 16.23 -9.10
CA ASP A 213 9.95 16.81 -8.83
C ASP A 213 10.89 16.73 -10.04
N SER A 214 10.42 16.18 -11.16
CA SER A 214 11.18 16.03 -12.39
C SER A 214 10.96 17.20 -13.36
N PRO A 215 11.98 17.58 -14.17
CA PRO A 215 11.80 18.47 -15.32
C PRO A 215 10.81 17.94 -16.37
N GLY A 216 10.47 16.65 -16.31
CA GLY A 216 9.48 16.00 -17.17
C GLY A 216 8.01 16.23 -16.75
N MET A 217 7.76 16.91 -15.63
CA MET A 217 6.42 17.22 -15.13
C MET A 217 5.65 18.15 -16.09
N ARG A 218 4.37 17.84 -16.33
CA ARG A 218 3.44 18.61 -17.18
C ARG A 218 2.05 18.69 -16.56
N VAL A 219 1.39 19.84 -16.62
CA VAL A 219 -0.01 19.96 -16.20
C VAL A 219 -0.90 19.46 -17.33
N ILE A 220 -1.76 18.49 -17.04
CA ILE A 220 -2.70 17.90 -18.01
C ILE A 220 -4.14 18.36 -17.79
N GLY A 221 -4.45 18.97 -16.65
CA GLY A 221 -5.77 19.55 -16.36
C GLY A 221 -5.74 20.48 -15.15
N HIS A 222 -6.77 21.33 -15.05
CA HIS A 222 -7.03 22.17 -13.88
C HIS A 222 -8.53 22.20 -13.58
N TYR A 223 -8.89 22.27 -12.30
CA TYR A 223 -10.25 22.12 -11.81
C TYR A 223 -10.50 23.00 -10.58
N ASP A 224 -11.76 23.37 -10.36
CA ASP A 224 -12.17 24.21 -9.23
C ASP A 224 -12.23 23.42 -7.92
N SER A 225 -12.33 22.08 -7.99
CA SER A 225 -12.41 21.22 -6.81
C SER A 225 -11.65 19.91 -6.97
N HIS A 226 -11.28 19.32 -5.83
CA HIS A 226 -10.65 18.00 -5.80
C HIS A 226 -11.59 16.93 -6.35
N ASP A 227 -12.88 16.97 -5.98
CA ASP A 227 -13.86 16.01 -6.46
C ASP A 227 -14.01 16.06 -7.99
N ASP A 228 -14.01 17.26 -8.58
CA ASP A 228 -14.02 17.43 -10.03
C ASP A 228 -12.75 16.88 -10.67
N ALA A 229 -11.57 17.17 -10.10
CA ALA A 229 -10.32 16.60 -10.58
C ALA A 229 -10.37 15.06 -10.55
N ILE A 230 -10.75 14.47 -9.43
CA ILE A 230 -10.86 13.01 -9.25
C ILE A 230 -11.85 12.38 -10.23
N ALA A 231 -12.98 13.04 -10.49
CA ALA A 231 -14.00 12.56 -11.43
C ALA A 231 -13.47 12.48 -12.87
N HIS A 232 -12.56 13.37 -13.26
CA HIS A 232 -11.99 13.43 -14.61
C HIS A 232 -10.73 12.58 -14.78
N LEU A 233 -10.05 12.19 -13.70
CA LEU A 233 -8.83 11.39 -13.77
C LEU A 233 -9.05 10.00 -14.41
N PRO A 234 -8.00 9.45 -15.06
CA PRO A 234 -8.02 8.05 -15.43
C PRO A 234 -8.15 7.16 -14.18
N PRO A 235 -8.82 6.00 -14.29
CA PRO A 235 -8.85 5.03 -13.20
C PRO A 235 -7.42 4.66 -12.83
N ALA A 236 -7.09 4.71 -11.55
CA ALA A 236 -5.76 4.34 -11.09
C ALA A 236 -5.42 2.92 -11.53
N VAL A 237 -4.25 2.74 -12.17
CA VAL A 237 -3.68 1.42 -12.33
C VAL A 237 -3.32 0.92 -10.94
N PRO A 238 -3.75 -0.29 -10.54
CA PRO A 238 -3.50 -0.78 -9.20
C PRO A 238 -2.00 -0.79 -8.90
N PRO A 239 -1.55 -0.21 -7.77
CA PRO A 239 -0.15 -0.28 -7.37
C PRO A 239 0.25 -1.74 -7.14
N GLY A 240 1.51 -2.04 -7.47
CA GLY A 240 2.07 -3.35 -7.20
C GLY A 240 2.33 -3.55 -5.71
N VAL A 241 1.73 -4.57 -5.09
CA VAL A 241 1.98 -4.89 -3.68
C VAL A 241 3.39 -5.46 -3.54
N LEU A 242 4.16 -5.03 -2.53
CA LEU A 242 5.54 -5.49 -2.31
C LEU A 242 5.64 -6.99 -1.97
N TYR A 243 4.50 -7.67 -1.74
CA TYR A 243 4.43 -9.07 -1.35
C TYR A 243 3.68 -9.94 -2.37
N PRO A 244 4.39 -10.83 -3.08
CA PRO A 244 3.78 -11.81 -3.95
C PRO A 244 2.82 -12.73 -3.17
N ALA A 245 3.20 -13.23 -2.00
CA ALA A 245 2.38 -14.16 -1.21
C ALA A 245 1.23 -13.50 -0.41
N GLY A 246 1.07 -12.17 -0.52
CA GLY A 246 0.29 -11.38 0.43
C GLY A 246 0.99 -11.26 1.80
N PRO A 247 0.50 -10.38 2.67
CA PRO A 247 1.06 -10.26 4.01
C PRO A 247 0.90 -11.58 4.80
N PRO A 248 1.91 -12.01 5.57
CA PRO A 248 1.75 -13.13 6.49
C PRO A 248 0.67 -12.82 7.53
N ALA A 249 -0.12 -13.83 7.92
CA ALA A 249 -1.17 -13.71 8.92
C ALA A 249 -0.62 -13.15 10.25
N VAL A 250 -1.39 -12.27 10.87
CA VAL A 250 -0.96 -11.56 12.09
C VAL A 250 -1.56 -12.22 13.32
N ARG A 251 -0.75 -12.33 14.37
CA ARG A 251 -1.18 -12.50 15.74
C ARG A 251 -0.73 -11.30 16.57
N ASP A 252 -1.63 -10.98 17.50
CA ASP A 252 -1.46 -10.32 18.78
C ASP A 252 -1.33 -8.80 18.85
N THR A 253 -1.77 -8.31 20.01
CA THR A 253 -2.40 -7.01 20.23
C THR A 253 -1.73 -6.25 21.37
N GLN A 254 -0.45 -5.95 21.18
CA GLN A 254 0.26 -4.86 21.85
C GLN A 254 0.66 -3.82 20.80
N ALA A 255 1.34 -2.74 21.21
CA ALA A 255 2.00 -1.78 20.31
C ALA A 255 2.49 -2.48 19.03
N PRO A 256 2.07 -2.05 17.81
CA PRO A 256 2.30 -2.79 16.57
C PRO A 256 3.76 -3.19 16.50
N SER A 257 4.02 -4.50 16.46
CA SER A 257 5.37 -5.01 16.49
C SER A 257 6.14 -4.52 15.26
N LEU A 258 7.47 -4.57 15.28
CA LEU A 258 8.26 -4.30 14.08
C LEU A 258 7.85 -5.21 12.89
N ALA A 259 7.37 -6.42 13.16
CA ALA A 259 6.83 -7.30 12.13
C ALA A 259 5.51 -6.79 11.54
N ASP A 260 4.67 -6.14 12.36
CA ASP A 260 3.42 -5.52 11.93
C ASP A 260 3.65 -4.26 11.11
N LEU A 261 4.55 -3.39 11.58
CA LEU A 261 4.93 -2.20 10.82
C LEU A 261 5.61 -2.56 9.50
N THR A 262 6.42 -3.63 9.49
CA THR A 262 7.00 -4.18 8.24
C THR A 262 5.90 -4.67 7.30
N ARG A 263 4.82 -5.27 7.83
CA ARG A 263 3.66 -5.69 7.04
C ARG A 263 2.86 -4.51 6.50
N ASP A 264 2.73 -3.44 7.28
CA ASP A 264 2.02 -2.24 6.87
C ASP A 264 2.78 -1.52 5.76
N VAL A 265 4.10 -1.35 5.89
CA VAL A 265 4.98 -0.85 4.81
C VAL A 265 4.91 -1.74 3.56
N ALA A 266 4.87 -3.05 3.75
CA ALA A 266 4.73 -4.04 2.69
C ALA A 266 3.39 -3.96 1.93
N GLY A 267 2.33 -3.59 2.62
CA GLY A 267 0.98 -3.41 2.09
C GLY A 267 0.64 -1.99 1.66
N ALA A 268 1.52 -1.03 2.00
CA ALA A 268 1.37 0.38 1.72
C ALA A 268 1.17 0.62 0.21
N ARG A 269 0.23 1.49 -0.09
CA ARG A 269 -0.07 1.89 -1.47
C ARG A 269 0.45 3.28 -1.76
N HIS A 270 0.54 4.10 -0.71
CA HIS A 270 1.00 5.48 -0.77
C HIS A 270 2.18 5.66 0.19
N SER A 271 3.06 6.61 -0.12
CA SER A 271 4.21 6.94 0.72
C SER A 271 3.80 7.43 2.12
N GLY A 272 2.61 8.05 2.26
CA GLY A 272 2.04 8.42 3.56
C GLY A 272 1.76 7.23 4.50
N ASP A 273 1.36 6.07 3.95
CA ASP A 273 1.19 4.84 4.75
C ASP A 273 2.54 4.37 5.32
N VAL A 274 3.62 4.54 4.54
CA VAL A 274 4.99 4.22 4.96
C VAL A 274 5.51 5.25 5.96
N ALA A 275 5.23 6.53 5.74
CA ALA A 275 5.57 7.62 6.65
C ALA A 275 4.93 7.41 8.03
N GLY A 276 3.66 7.00 8.08
CA GLY A 276 2.96 6.65 9.33
C GLY A 276 3.67 5.52 10.09
N ALA A 277 4.09 4.46 9.40
CA ALA A 277 4.83 3.34 10.01
C ALA A 277 6.22 3.78 10.52
N ILE A 278 6.95 4.59 9.75
CA ILE A 278 8.25 5.16 10.13
C ILE A 278 8.10 6.08 11.36
N SER A 279 7.09 6.95 11.36
CA SER A 279 6.77 7.85 12.46
C SER A 279 6.43 7.09 13.74
N TYR A 280 5.72 5.96 13.63
CA TYR A 280 5.47 5.08 14.77
C TYR A 280 6.78 4.50 15.35
N ILE A 281 7.69 3.99 14.52
CA ILE A 281 9.00 3.46 14.97
C ILE A 281 9.84 4.56 15.65
N ALA A 282 9.88 5.73 15.02
CA ALA A 282 10.72 6.84 15.43
C ALA A 282 10.19 7.58 16.67
N GLY A 283 8.88 7.48 16.92
CA GLY A 283 8.21 7.93 18.13
C GLY A 283 7.07 8.89 17.86
N HIS A 284 5.85 8.46 18.20
CA HIS A 284 4.70 9.36 18.29
C HIS A 284 4.81 10.26 19.54
N PRO A 285 4.33 11.52 19.50
CA PRO A 285 4.45 12.46 20.61
C PRO A 285 3.76 12.04 21.92
N ILE A 286 2.86 11.05 21.88
CA ILE A 286 1.96 10.71 22.99
C ILE A 286 2.26 9.33 23.59
N GLU A 287 2.75 8.35 22.82
CA GLU A 287 2.91 6.96 23.30
C GLU A 287 4.35 6.45 23.34
N GLY A 288 5.31 7.13 22.69
CA GLY A 288 6.68 6.64 22.57
C GLY A 288 6.77 5.47 21.56
N GLY A 289 7.61 5.62 20.53
CA GLY A 289 7.81 4.58 19.51
C GLY A 289 8.83 3.54 19.96
N HIS A 290 9.01 2.48 19.16
CA HIS A 290 9.99 1.41 19.44
C HIS A 290 11.40 1.92 19.76
N LEU A 291 11.88 2.97 19.07
CA LEU A 291 13.18 3.57 19.37
C LEU A 291 13.17 4.43 20.64
N GLY A 292 12.02 5.02 20.98
CA GLY A 292 11.81 5.71 22.25
C GLY A 292 11.84 4.74 23.43
N GLU A 293 11.15 3.61 23.32
CA GLU A 293 11.15 2.54 24.33
C GLU A 293 12.56 1.95 24.52
N LEU A 294 13.27 1.65 23.42
CA LEU A 294 14.65 1.17 23.48
C LEU A 294 15.58 2.20 24.13
N THR A 295 15.41 3.50 23.83
CA THR A 295 16.19 4.57 24.47
C THR A 295 15.94 4.59 25.98
N ALA A 296 14.67 4.54 26.42
CA ALA A 296 14.31 4.54 27.83
C ALA A 296 14.84 3.29 28.57
N PHE A 297 14.83 2.13 27.92
CA PHE A 297 15.43 0.91 28.43
C PHE A 297 16.95 1.05 28.62
N LEU A 298 17.66 1.56 27.61
CA LEU A 298 19.12 1.78 27.68
C LEU A 298 19.50 2.80 28.75
N ASP A 299 18.74 3.88 28.90
CA ASP A 299 18.94 4.87 29.96
C ASP A 299 18.72 4.25 31.35
N THR A 300 17.70 3.40 31.49
CA THR A 300 17.44 2.63 32.72
C THR A 300 18.59 1.66 33.04
N CYS A 301 19.09 0.92 32.05
CA CYS A 301 20.25 0.05 32.20
C CYS A 301 21.52 0.84 32.55
N SER A 302 21.71 2.02 31.97
CA SER A 302 22.86 2.89 32.26
C SER A 302 22.82 3.42 33.70
N ALA A 303 21.64 3.82 34.17
CA ALA A 303 21.43 4.23 35.56
C ALA A 303 21.72 3.08 36.52
N TRP A 304 21.22 1.87 36.21
CA TRP A 304 21.51 0.67 36.97
C TRP A 304 23.00 0.33 37.00
N ALA A 305 23.68 0.40 35.85
CA ALA A 305 25.12 0.13 35.76
C ALA A 305 25.96 1.16 36.53
N SER A 306 25.53 2.42 36.54
CA SER A 306 26.17 3.48 37.34
C SER A 306 25.99 3.25 38.84
N ALA A 307 24.81 2.76 39.26
CA ALA A 307 24.49 2.49 40.66
C ALA A 307 25.30 1.33 41.27
N MET A 308 25.96 0.52 40.44
CA MET A 308 26.89 -0.51 40.94
C MET A 308 28.15 0.08 41.60
N ASP A 309 28.48 1.35 41.34
CA ASP A 309 29.63 2.08 41.93
C ASP A 309 30.96 1.32 41.85
N THR A 310 31.17 0.62 40.73
CA THR A 310 32.42 -0.07 40.41
C THR A 310 33.00 0.49 39.12
N ARG A 311 34.31 0.35 38.94
CA ARG A 311 34.98 0.74 37.68
C ARG A 311 34.36 0.05 36.46
N ALA A 312 34.00 -1.23 36.59
CA ALA A 312 33.33 -1.98 35.53
C ALA A 312 31.89 -1.47 35.28
N GLY A 313 31.15 -1.11 36.35
CA GLY A 313 29.82 -0.51 36.24
C GLY A 313 29.84 0.85 35.54
N HIS A 314 30.83 1.70 35.83
CA HIS A 314 30.99 2.98 35.12
C HIS A 314 31.33 2.81 33.64
N ASP A 315 32.17 1.83 33.28
CA ASP A 315 32.46 1.51 31.86
C ASP A 315 31.21 1.03 31.12
N LEU A 316 30.44 0.11 31.71
CA LEU A 316 29.16 -0.36 31.16
C LEU A 316 28.15 0.79 31.01
N ALA A 317 28.03 1.64 32.02
CA ALA A 317 27.14 2.80 31.97
C ALA A 317 27.51 3.77 30.85
N ALA A 318 28.80 4.04 30.65
CA ALA A 318 29.29 4.89 29.57
C ALA A 318 28.94 4.30 28.20
N ARG A 319 29.18 3.00 27.99
CA ARG A 319 28.81 2.31 26.75
C ARG A 319 27.30 2.35 26.49
N LEU A 320 26.48 2.14 27.52
CA LEU A 320 25.01 2.21 27.41
C LEU A 320 24.51 3.63 27.06
N ARG A 321 25.14 4.70 27.57
CA ARG A 321 24.81 6.09 27.18
C ARG A 321 25.14 6.41 25.73
N VAL A 322 26.25 5.87 25.23
CA VAL A 322 26.62 5.98 23.80
C VAL A 322 25.55 5.31 22.94
N LEU A 323 25.14 4.09 23.29
CA LEU A 323 24.06 3.38 22.59
C LEU A 323 22.74 4.16 22.63
N ALA A 324 22.33 4.67 23.80
CA ALA A 324 21.12 5.49 23.92
C ALA A 324 21.17 6.76 23.04
N THR A 325 22.36 7.36 22.89
CA THR A 325 22.57 8.53 22.04
C THR A 325 22.46 8.17 20.55
N GLN A 326 23.02 7.04 20.14
CA GLN A 326 22.88 6.52 18.77
C GLN A 326 21.43 6.17 18.44
N THR A 327 20.68 5.58 19.38
CA THR A 327 19.25 5.29 19.21
C THR A 327 18.42 6.57 19.05
N ARG A 328 18.71 7.62 19.84
CA ARG A 328 18.08 8.94 19.68
C ARG A 328 18.36 9.57 18.31
N GLN A 329 19.61 9.48 17.83
CA GLN A 329 19.99 9.99 16.52
C GLN A 329 19.29 9.23 15.39
N LEU A 330 19.26 7.89 15.46
CA LEU A 330 18.51 7.07 14.51
C LEU A 330 17.02 7.43 14.49
N GLY A 331 16.42 7.67 15.66
CA GLY A 331 15.03 8.12 15.75
C GLY A 331 14.81 9.50 15.13
N HIS A 332 15.78 10.42 15.20
CA HIS A 332 15.68 11.71 14.52
C HIS A 332 15.76 11.59 13.00
N GLU A 333 16.75 10.85 12.49
CA GLU A 333 16.91 10.60 11.05
C GLU A 333 15.67 9.92 10.45
N LEU A 334 15.11 8.91 11.15
CA LEU A 334 13.90 8.25 10.68
C LEU A 334 12.69 9.19 10.67
N ARG A 335 12.55 10.13 11.62
CA ARG A 335 11.49 11.14 11.54
C ARG A 335 11.64 12.00 10.29
N LEU A 336 12.86 12.49 9.99
CA LEU A 336 13.11 13.28 8.79
C LEU A 336 12.75 12.51 7.51
N VAL A 337 13.15 11.23 7.41
CA VAL A 337 12.78 10.38 6.29
C VAL A 337 11.27 10.15 6.22
N GLY A 338 10.60 10.00 7.36
CA GLY A 338 9.15 9.89 7.44
C GLY A 338 8.46 11.15 6.90
N ASP A 339 8.92 12.32 7.33
CA ASP A 339 8.40 13.62 6.89
C ASP A 339 8.62 13.82 5.38
N ASP A 340 9.80 13.46 4.86
CA ASP A 340 10.10 13.48 3.42
C ASP A 340 9.19 12.52 2.64
N MET A 341 8.91 11.33 3.17
CA MET A 341 8.01 10.35 2.55
C MET A 341 6.55 10.80 2.56
N ASP A 342 6.10 11.49 3.61
CA ASP A 342 4.77 12.09 3.67
C ASP A 342 4.65 13.21 2.64
N ALA A 343 5.65 14.08 2.56
CA ALA A 343 5.70 15.19 1.61
C ALA A 343 5.81 14.76 0.14
N ALA A 344 6.37 13.57 -0.13
CA ALA A 344 6.56 13.07 -1.49
C ALA A 344 5.25 12.66 -2.19
N VAL A 345 4.16 12.38 -1.45
CA VAL A 345 2.85 11.91 -1.96
C VAL A 345 3.00 11.03 -3.20
N ALA A 346 3.61 9.86 -3.03
CA ALA A 346 3.98 8.94 -4.10
C ALA A 346 3.25 7.59 -3.97
N VAL A 347 3.03 6.91 -5.09
CA VAL A 347 2.44 5.56 -5.17
C VAL A 347 3.44 4.57 -5.75
N LEU A 348 3.32 3.29 -5.41
CA LEU A 348 4.17 2.25 -5.99
C LEU A 348 3.85 2.03 -7.49
N PRO A 349 4.88 1.94 -8.35
CA PRO A 349 4.68 1.62 -9.76
C PRO A 349 3.99 0.26 -10.00
N PRO A 350 3.23 0.11 -11.10
CA PRO A 350 2.39 -1.06 -11.37
C PRO A 350 3.16 -2.34 -11.74
N TYR A 351 4.49 -2.31 -11.82
CA TYR A 351 5.29 -3.42 -12.36
C TYR A 351 5.51 -4.60 -11.40
N ARG A 352 4.89 -4.64 -10.21
CA ARG A 352 4.92 -5.79 -9.30
C ARG A 352 3.53 -6.41 -9.18
N THR A 353 3.32 -7.59 -9.77
CA THR A 353 2.06 -8.34 -9.59
C THR A 353 2.10 -9.13 -8.29
N PRO A 354 1.05 -9.07 -7.46
CA PRO A 354 0.88 -10.05 -6.40
C PRO A 354 0.83 -11.47 -7.00
N ALA A 355 1.38 -12.46 -6.30
CA ALA A 355 1.24 -13.86 -6.70
C ALA A 355 -0.19 -14.35 -6.35
N PRO A 356 -0.72 -15.32 -7.12
CA PRO A 356 -1.92 -16.03 -6.73
C PRO A 356 -1.73 -16.73 -5.37
N ARG A 357 -2.81 -16.83 -4.59
CA ARG A 357 -2.77 -17.50 -3.27
C ARG A 357 -3.14 -18.97 -3.34
N HIS A 358 -4.10 -19.31 -4.20
CA HIS A 358 -4.71 -20.64 -4.26
C HIS A 358 -4.21 -21.41 -5.47
N LEU A 359 -3.94 -20.72 -6.57
CA LEU A 359 -3.33 -21.31 -7.76
C LEU A 359 -1.80 -21.30 -7.67
N GLN A 360 -1.16 -22.38 -8.13
CA GLN A 360 0.29 -22.40 -8.28
C GLN A 360 0.71 -21.47 -9.43
N ALA A 361 1.62 -20.54 -9.14
CA ALA A 361 2.24 -19.75 -10.19
C ALA A 361 3.16 -20.64 -11.05
N PRO A 362 3.19 -20.43 -12.38
CA PRO A 362 4.21 -21.06 -13.23
C PRO A 362 5.61 -20.69 -12.71
N ALA A 363 6.53 -21.65 -12.71
CA ALA A 363 7.91 -21.39 -12.32
C ALA A 363 8.50 -20.31 -13.23
N ILE A 364 8.76 -19.12 -12.68
CA ILE A 364 9.49 -18.07 -13.40
C ILE A 364 10.93 -18.60 -13.55
N PRO A 365 11.50 -18.68 -14.77
CA PRO A 365 12.92 -18.95 -14.91
C PRO A 365 13.65 -17.86 -14.12
N ALA A 366 14.49 -18.27 -13.17
CA ALA A 366 15.30 -17.34 -12.40
C ALA A 366 15.95 -16.34 -13.37
N LEU A 367 15.86 -15.05 -13.07
CA LEU A 367 16.67 -14.03 -13.74
C LEU A 367 18.10 -14.54 -13.68
N THR A 368 18.62 -15.00 -14.81
CA THR A 368 20.00 -15.38 -14.97
C THR A 368 20.79 -14.11 -14.71
N THR A 369 21.27 -13.96 -13.48
CA THR A 369 22.32 -13.01 -13.15
C THR A 369 23.45 -13.35 -14.09
N THR A 370 23.70 -12.47 -15.05
CA THR A 370 24.90 -12.52 -15.89
C THR A 370 26.08 -12.67 -14.93
N PRO A 371 26.88 -13.74 -15.02
CA PRO A 371 28.01 -13.89 -14.11
C PRO A 371 28.93 -12.68 -14.31
N LEU A 372 29.29 -12.04 -13.19
CA LEU A 372 30.30 -10.99 -13.17
C LEU A 372 31.55 -11.49 -13.91
N PRO A 373 32.13 -10.71 -14.83
CA PRO A 373 33.37 -11.08 -15.48
C PRO A 373 34.43 -11.30 -14.41
N ALA A 374 35.07 -12.46 -14.45
CA ALA A 374 36.12 -12.84 -13.51
C ALA A 374 37.21 -11.76 -13.50
N THR A 375 37.52 -11.24 -12.32
CA THR A 375 38.66 -10.37 -12.08
C THR A 375 39.95 -11.07 -12.55
N PRO A 376 40.86 -10.38 -13.25
CA PRO A 376 42.13 -10.97 -13.64
C PRO A 376 42.92 -11.33 -12.39
N LEU A 377 43.38 -12.58 -12.32
CA LEU A 377 44.30 -13.07 -11.30
C LEU A 377 45.58 -12.23 -11.34
N ALA A 378 45.73 -11.34 -10.36
CA ALA A 378 46.98 -10.63 -10.12
C ALA A 378 48.02 -11.62 -9.58
N ASN A 379 48.98 -11.92 -10.45
CA ASN A 379 50.33 -12.44 -10.24
C ASN A 379 50.71 -13.02 -8.87
N ALA A 380 51.16 -14.27 -8.94
CA ALA A 380 51.92 -15.00 -7.96
C ALA A 380 53.10 -14.20 -7.38
N LEU A 381 53.29 -14.28 -6.06
CA LEU A 381 54.57 -14.05 -5.41
C LEU A 381 55.31 -15.40 -5.24
N PRO A 382 56.65 -15.44 -5.33
CA PRO A 382 57.41 -16.67 -5.50
C PRO A 382 57.58 -17.46 -4.20
N ALA A 383 57.62 -18.77 -4.34
CA ALA A 383 57.91 -19.72 -3.27
C ALA A 383 59.34 -19.57 -2.73
N HIS A 384 59.47 -19.41 -1.40
CA HIS A 384 60.72 -19.68 -0.69
C HIS A 384 60.80 -21.15 -0.32
N ARG A 385 61.81 -21.85 -0.85
CA ARG A 385 62.22 -23.20 -0.46
C ARG A 385 62.72 -23.25 0.99
N ARG A 386 62.41 -24.36 1.66
CA ARG A 386 63.44 -25.18 2.31
C ARG A 386 63.38 -26.58 1.75
#